data_AF-A0A7K4F689-F1
#
_entry.id   AF-A0A7K4F689-F1
#
_cell.length_a   1.000
_cell.length_b   1.000
_cell.length_c   1.000
_cell.angle_alpha   90.00
_cell.angle_beta   90.00
_cell.angle_gamma   90.00
#
_symmetry.space_group_name_H-M   'P 1'
#
loop_
_entity.id
_entity.type
_entity.pdbx_description
1 polymer ?
#
loop_
_entity_poly.entity_id
_entity_poly.type
_entity_poly.pdbx_seq_one_letter_code
_entity_poly.pdbx_strand_id
1 'polypeptide(L)'
;MDSPYTDFVGKVWAEFPQLAEWHNLDKSILPLWGLDKFIEAGYHNFSSDRKSLFHLSKLIEAYAQKNSQPLLASFEEVKRYKFVEKRYQEMIKTIPKIWVIANFGKTEFKTPPKIQVLNCGNTNLAKVWTVITRGPYGPFGLIAEEFEDGMFRGFFTLNPNVCRYALKVMGKTLGAKFTIQ
;
A
#
# COMPACT_ATOMS: atom_id res chain seq x y z
N MET A 1 -13.76 4.05 -25.86
CA MET A 1 -12.81 4.99 -25.23
C MET A 1 -11.97 4.16 -24.29
N ASP A 2 -10.69 4.00 -24.59
CA ASP A 2 -9.76 3.35 -23.68
C ASP A 2 -9.58 4.25 -22.45
N SER A 3 -9.71 3.68 -21.25
CA SER A 3 -9.50 4.41 -20.00
C SER A 3 -8.09 5.01 -20.02
N PRO A 4 -7.91 6.30 -19.67
CA PRO A 4 -6.58 6.91 -19.57
C PRO A 4 -5.74 6.29 -18.43
N TYR A 5 -6.34 5.39 -17.65
CA TYR A 5 -5.73 4.74 -16.51
C TYR A 5 -5.48 3.24 -16.79
N THR A 6 -4.40 2.94 -17.52
CA THR A 6 -4.04 1.57 -17.93
C THR A 6 -3.40 0.73 -16.81
N ASP A 7 -2.92 1.38 -15.76
CA ASP A 7 -2.16 0.76 -14.67
C ASP A 7 -3.04 0.41 -13.44
N PHE A 8 -2.43 0.00 -12.33
CA PHE A 8 -3.14 -0.60 -11.20
C PHE A 8 -4.10 0.36 -10.50
N VAL A 9 -3.64 1.57 -10.16
CA VAL A 9 -4.49 2.63 -9.56
C VAL A 9 -5.64 2.96 -10.51
N GLY A 10 -5.35 2.97 -11.81
CA GLY A 10 -6.35 3.14 -12.85
C GLY A 10 -7.48 2.12 -12.85
N LYS A 11 -7.16 0.85 -12.64
CA LYS A 11 -8.16 -0.21 -12.48
C LYS A 11 -9.04 0.02 -11.26
N VAL A 12 -8.49 0.54 -10.17
CA VAL A 12 -9.29 0.87 -8.98
C VAL A 12 -10.21 2.06 -9.27
N TRP A 13 -9.72 3.11 -9.92
CA TRP A 13 -10.56 4.24 -10.31
C TRP A 13 -11.61 3.89 -11.35
N ALA A 14 -11.36 2.95 -12.26
CA ALA A 14 -12.38 2.49 -13.20
C ALA A 14 -13.55 1.78 -12.51
N GLU A 15 -13.29 1.07 -11.40
CA GLU A 15 -14.33 0.45 -10.56
C GLU A 15 -15.07 1.49 -9.71
N PHE A 16 -14.36 2.53 -9.26
CA PHE A 16 -14.89 3.59 -8.39
C PHE A 16 -14.65 4.97 -9.01
N PRO A 17 -15.33 5.32 -10.13
CA PRO A 17 -15.02 6.51 -10.93
C PRO A 17 -15.13 7.83 -10.15
N GLN A 18 -16.06 7.92 -9.20
CA GLN A 18 -16.22 9.08 -8.32
C GLN A 18 -14.98 9.40 -7.48
N LEU A 19 -14.08 8.43 -7.31
CA LEU A 19 -12.85 8.61 -6.55
C LEU A 19 -11.75 9.29 -7.37
N ALA A 20 -11.79 9.17 -8.71
CA ALA A 20 -10.79 9.80 -9.58
C ALA A 20 -10.89 11.34 -9.57
N GLU A 21 -12.08 11.87 -9.32
CA GLU A 21 -12.37 13.32 -9.32
C GLU A 21 -12.23 13.96 -7.93
N TRP A 22 -12.06 13.16 -6.88
CA TRP A 22 -12.00 13.65 -5.50
C TRP A 22 -10.64 14.31 -5.18
N HIS A 23 -10.67 15.34 -4.34
CA HIS A 23 -9.57 16.27 -4.05
C HIS A 23 -8.14 15.71 -4.13
N ASN A 24 -7.33 16.31 -5.00
CA ASN A 24 -5.88 16.16 -5.02
C ASN A 24 -5.28 16.96 -3.85
N LEU A 25 -4.76 16.27 -2.84
CA LEU A 25 -3.92 16.87 -1.82
C LEU A 25 -2.66 17.44 -2.47
N ASP A 26 -2.32 18.68 -2.10
CA ASP A 26 -1.06 19.29 -2.48
C ASP A 26 0.11 18.45 -1.93
N LYS A 27 1.11 18.20 -2.78
CA LYS A 27 2.32 17.45 -2.44
C LYS A 27 3.05 18.02 -1.21
N SER A 28 2.98 19.33 -1.00
CA SER A 28 3.60 20.01 0.16
C SER A 28 2.89 19.72 1.49
N ILE A 29 1.62 19.32 1.46
CA ILE A 29 0.78 19.09 2.64
C ILE A 29 0.92 17.65 3.16
N LEU A 30 1.05 16.67 2.25
CA LEU A 30 1.14 15.25 2.60
C LEU A 30 2.20 14.93 3.68
N PRO A 31 3.45 15.45 3.63
CA PRO A 31 4.45 15.17 4.66
C PRO A 31 4.19 15.86 6.01
N LEU A 32 3.28 16.84 6.07
CA LEU A 32 2.95 17.59 7.29
C LEU A 32 1.82 16.92 8.09
N TRP A 33 1.02 16.08 7.45
CA TRP A 33 -0.12 15.45 8.09
C TRP A 33 0.27 14.27 8.99
N GLY A 34 -0.39 14.20 10.16
CA GLY A 34 -0.48 13.00 10.97
C GLY A 34 -1.56 12.06 10.44
N LEU A 35 -1.58 10.82 10.93
CA LEU A 35 -2.55 9.81 10.47
C LEU A 35 -3.99 10.21 10.78
N ASP A 36 -4.21 10.91 11.90
CA ASP A 36 -5.49 11.49 12.31
C ASP A 36 -6.09 12.37 11.22
N LYS A 37 -5.30 13.22 10.57
CA LYS A 37 -5.79 14.08 9.48
C LYS A 37 -6.19 13.30 8.24
N PHE A 38 -5.43 12.26 7.88
CA PHE A 38 -5.82 11.34 6.80
C PHE A 38 -7.11 10.59 7.13
N ILE A 39 -7.28 10.17 8.39
CA ILE A 39 -8.48 9.48 8.87
C ILE A 39 -9.69 10.42 8.85
N GLU A 40 -9.58 11.63 9.39
CA GLU A 40 -10.65 12.64 9.43
C GLU A 40 -11.21 12.93 8.04
N ALA A 41 -10.33 13.01 7.06
CA ALA A 41 -10.69 13.46 5.73
C ALA A 41 -11.04 12.27 4.79
N GLY A 42 -10.71 11.03 5.19
CA GLY A 42 -11.37 9.79 4.78
C GLY A 42 -10.97 9.25 3.39
N TYR A 43 -10.86 10.10 2.38
CA TYR A 43 -10.35 9.75 1.05
C TYR A 43 -9.66 10.95 0.40
N HIS A 44 -8.46 10.74 -0.13
CA HIS A 44 -7.75 11.77 -0.90
C HIS A 44 -6.92 11.17 -2.02
N ASN A 45 -6.97 11.81 -3.17
CA ASN A 45 -5.98 11.61 -4.21
C ASN A 45 -4.73 12.46 -3.91
N PHE A 46 -3.60 12.05 -4.47
CA PHE A 46 -2.39 12.86 -4.47
C PHE A 46 -1.50 12.49 -5.66
N SER A 47 -0.62 13.44 -5.98
CA SER A 47 0.63 13.18 -6.72
C SER A 47 1.79 13.53 -5.81
N SER A 48 2.71 12.58 -5.56
CA SER A 48 3.73 12.74 -4.53
C SER A 48 5.04 12.03 -4.84
N ASP A 49 6.07 12.35 -4.07
CA ASP A 49 7.37 11.68 -4.16
C ASP A 49 7.52 10.55 -3.14
N ARG A 50 8.60 9.76 -3.32
CA ARG A 50 8.97 8.65 -2.44
C ARG A 50 9.07 9.04 -0.97
N LYS A 51 9.62 10.23 -0.67
CA LYS A 51 9.83 10.68 0.71
C LYS A 51 8.48 10.87 1.42
N SER A 52 7.55 11.50 0.72
CA SER A 52 6.19 11.77 1.20
C SER A 52 5.38 10.49 1.34
N LEU A 53 5.44 9.57 0.37
CA LEU A 53 4.81 8.25 0.50
C LEU A 53 5.42 7.41 1.63
N PHE A 54 6.74 7.49 1.82
CA PHE A 54 7.42 6.80 2.91
C PHE A 54 6.95 7.31 4.27
N HIS A 55 6.77 8.63 4.45
CA HIS A 55 6.17 9.19 5.66
C HIS A 55 4.77 8.62 5.93
N LEU A 56 3.86 8.65 4.96
CA LEU A 56 2.51 8.08 5.12
C LEU A 56 2.55 6.57 5.40
N SER A 57 3.47 5.84 4.76
CA SER A 57 3.71 4.42 5.02
C SER A 57 4.10 4.18 6.48
N LYS A 58 5.01 4.98 7.03
CA LYS A 58 5.43 4.92 8.44
C LYS A 58 4.27 5.15 9.41
N LEU A 59 3.35 6.06 9.08
CA LEU A 59 2.15 6.32 9.87
C LEU A 59 1.22 5.11 9.93
N ILE A 60 0.93 4.49 8.78
CA ILE A 60 0.06 3.30 8.68
C ILE A 60 0.70 2.09 9.38
N GLU A 61 2.01 1.88 9.19
CA GLU A 61 2.78 0.83 9.87
C GLU A 61 2.75 1.00 11.40
N ALA A 62 2.93 2.22 11.90
CA ALA A 62 2.89 2.52 13.33
C ALA A 62 1.50 2.24 13.92
N TYR A 63 0.43 2.59 13.18
CA TYR A 63 -0.93 2.22 13.56
C TYR A 63 -1.11 0.71 13.63
N ALA A 64 -0.66 -0.03 12.62
CA ALA A 64 -0.77 -1.48 12.58
C ALA A 64 -0.08 -2.13 13.80
N GLN A 65 1.13 -1.65 14.13
CA GLN A 65 1.88 -2.16 15.27
C GLN A 65 1.22 -1.83 16.61
N LYS A 66 0.78 -0.58 16.81
CA LYS A 66 0.15 -0.11 18.05
C LYS A 66 -1.16 -0.83 18.34
N ASN A 67 -1.91 -1.18 17.29
CA ASN A 67 -3.23 -1.81 17.42
C ASN A 67 -3.20 -3.33 17.17
N SER A 68 -2.01 -3.93 17.04
CA SER A 68 -1.82 -5.36 16.75
C SER A 68 -2.62 -5.83 15.52
N GLN A 69 -2.64 -5.02 14.47
CA GLN A 69 -3.40 -5.27 13.24
C GLN A 69 -2.52 -5.83 12.14
N PRO A 70 -3.06 -6.67 11.25
CA PRO A 70 -2.31 -7.18 10.10
C PRO A 70 -1.86 -6.06 9.17
N LEU A 71 -0.77 -6.28 8.43
CA LEU A 71 -0.16 -5.30 7.55
C LEU A 71 0.16 -5.91 6.18
N LEU A 72 -0.14 -5.18 5.11
CA LEU A 72 0.42 -5.44 3.78
C LEU A 72 1.27 -4.23 3.39
N ALA A 73 2.47 -4.48 2.90
CA ALA A 73 3.35 -3.44 2.38
C ALA A 73 4.02 -3.91 1.09
N SER A 74 4.07 -3.04 0.08
CA SER A 74 4.86 -3.27 -1.13
C SER A 74 6.14 -2.45 -1.17
N PHE A 75 7.11 -2.99 -1.89
CA PHE A 75 8.39 -2.38 -2.18
C PHE A 75 8.71 -2.66 -3.65
N GLU A 76 9.30 -1.71 -4.37
CA GLU A 76 9.68 -1.96 -5.77
C GLU A 76 10.67 -3.12 -5.89
N GLU A 77 11.70 -3.11 -5.05
CA GLU A 77 12.84 -4.01 -5.14
C GLU A 77 13.19 -4.61 -3.78
N VAL A 78 13.71 -5.83 -3.78
CA VAL A 78 14.13 -6.53 -2.56
C VAL A 78 15.11 -5.73 -1.70
N LYS A 79 15.97 -4.90 -2.31
CA LYS A 79 16.91 -4.01 -1.58
C LYS A 79 16.18 -3.02 -0.67
N ARG A 80 14.98 -2.57 -1.05
CA ARG A 80 14.16 -1.65 -0.25
C ARG A 80 13.54 -2.37 0.94
N TYR A 81 13.09 -3.61 0.75
CA TYR A 81 12.64 -4.44 1.86
C TYR A 81 13.78 -4.75 2.85
N LYS A 82 14.97 -5.13 2.36
CA LYS A 82 16.15 -5.39 3.21
C LYS A 82 16.49 -4.21 4.14
N PHE A 83 16.33 -2.98 3.65
CA PHE A 83 16.54 -1.78 4.46
C PHE A 83 15.60 -1.68 5.68
N VAL A 84 14.39 -2.25 5.60
CA VAL A 84 13.39 -2.23 6.69
C VAL A 84 13.15 -3.59 7.33
N GLU A 85 13.85 -4.64 6.89
CA GLU A 85 13.61 -6.03 7.27
C GLU A 85 13.64 -6.23 8.78
N LYS A 86 14.69 -5.74 9.46
CA LYS A 86 14.83 -5.84 10.91
C LYS A 86 13.62 -5.24 11.64
N ARG A 87 13.12 -4.10 11.15
CA ARG A 87 11.94 -3.44 11.71
C ARG A 87 10.68 -4.28 11.51
N TYR A 88 10.52 -4.94 10.36
CA TYR A 88 9.39 -5.83 10.09
C TYR A 88 9.44 -7.10 10.97
N GLN A 89 10.64 -7.64 11.20
CA GLN A 89 10.86 -8.76 12.13
C GLN A 89 10.56 -8.39 13.59
N GLU A 90 10.75 -7.13 13.97
CA GLU A 90 10.34 -6.64 15.29
C GLU A 90 8.81 -6.45 15.36
N MET A 91 8.20 -5.93 14.31
CA MET A 91 6.74 -5.69 14.26
C MET A 91 5.91 -6.96 14.43
N ILE A 92 6.37 -8.13 13.94
CA ILE A 92 5.63 -9.40 14.11
C ILE A 92 5.55 -9.92 15.55
N LYS A 93 6.26 -9.29 16.50
CA LYS A 93 6.08 -9.57 17.93
C LYS A 93 4.67 -9.18 18.39
N THR A 94 4.09 -8.13 17.81
CA THR A 94 2.71 -7.68 18.12
C THR A 94 1.74 -7.92 16.96
N ILE A 95 2.19 -7.77 15.71
CA ILE A 95 1.35 -7.93 14.52
C ILE A 95 1.07 -9.42 14.23
N PRO A 96 -0.18 -9.80 13.90
CA PRO A 96 -0.55 -11.19 13.64
C PRO A 96 -0.01 -11.73 12.31
N LYS A 97 0.04 -10.89 11.26
CA LYS A 97 0.51 -11.27 9.91
C LYS A 97 1.00 -10.04 9.15
N ILE A 98 2.10 -10.20 8.43
CA ILE A 98 2.61 -9.20 7.48
C ILE A 98 2.73 -9.85 6.09
N TRP A 99 2.19 -9.20 5.05
CA TRP A 99 2.49 -9.51 3.66
C TRP A 99 3.47 -8.48 3.11
N VAL A 100 4.56 -8.96 2.55
CA VAL A 100 5.59 -8.15 1.90
C VAL A 100 5.57 -8.48 0.42
N ILE A 101 5.28 -7.48 -0.41
CA ILE A 101 5.27 -7.62 -1.86
C ILE A 101 6.50 -6.91 -2.40
N ALA A 102 7.37 -7.60 -3.14
CA ALA A 102 8.50 -6.95 -3.79
C ALA A 102 8.99 -7.72 -5.02
N ASN A 103 9.82 -7.09 -5.85
CA ASN A 103 10.62 -7.83 -6.82
C ASN A 103 11.75 -8.59 -6.10
N PHE A 104 11.56 -9.90 -5.92
CA PHE A 104 12.55 -10.79 -5.32
C PHE A 104 13.45 -11.47 -6.37
N GLY A 105 13.21 -11.24 -7.66
CA GLY A 105 13.92 -11.92 -8.74
C GLY A 105 13.90 -13.45 -8.56
N LYS A 106 15.07 -14.08 -8.58
CA LYS A 106 15.27 -15.52 -8.32
C LYS A 106 15.71 -15.82 -6.87
N THR A 107 15.69 -14.83 -5.98
CA THR A 107 16.21 -14.98 -4.62
C THR A 107 15.18 -15.66 -3.72
N GLU A 108 15.55 -16.78 -3.11
CA GLU A 108 14.77 -17.35 -2.01
C GLU A 108 14.94 -16.52 -0.74
N PHE A 109 13.82 -16.19 -0.09
CA PHE A 109 13.80 -15.42 1.15
C PHE A 109 13.25 -16.27 2.29
N LYS A 110 14.08 -16.54 3.30
CA LYS A 110 13.62 -17.11 4.56
C LYS A 110 13.07 -15.99 5.43
N THR A 111 11.80 -16.08 5.78
CA THR A 111 11.16 -15.11 6.67
C THR A 111 10.46 -15.82 7.83
N PRO A 112 10.28 -15.17 8.99
CA PRO A 112 9.53 -15.75 10.10
C PRO A 112 8.10 -16.13 9.66
N PRO A 113 7.43 -17.11 10.30
CA PRO A 113 6.12 -17.61 9.87
C PRO A 113 5.02 -16.54 9.70
N LYS A 114 5.10 -15.46 10.49
CA LYS A 114 4.16 -14.32 10.43
C LYS A 114 4.41 -13.36 9.27
N ILE A 115 5.55 -13.45 8.59
CA ILE A 115 5.85 -12.68 7.38
C ILE A 115 5.65 -13.59 6.17
N GLN A 116 4.90 -13.12 5.18
CA GLN A 116 4.76 -13.79 3.89
C GLN A 116 5.31 -12.87 2.80
N VAL A 117 6.35 -13.32 2.11
CA VAL A 117 6.90 -12.62 0.96
C VAL A 117 6.22 -13.08 -0.32
N LEU A 118 5.91 -12.13 -1.20
CA LEU A 118 5.25 -12.37 -2.50
C LEU A 118 6.05 -11.65 -3.59
N ASN A 119 6.43 -12.39 -4.64
CA ASN A 119 7.20 -11.83 -5.74
C ASN A 119 6.31 -11.15 -6.77
N CYS A 120 6.57 -9.88 -7.07
CA CYS A 120 5.83 -9.10 -8.07
C CYS A 120 6.64 -8.72 -9.31
N GLY A 121 7.90 -9.17 -9.44
CA GLY A 121 8.84 -8.68 -10.46
C GLY A 121 8.38 -8.80 -11.91
N ASN A 122 7.52 -9.77 -12.23
CA ASN A 122 6.97 -9.97 -13.57
C ASN A 122 5.52 -9.49 -13.71
N THR A 123 5.07 -8.60 -12.84
CA THR A 123 3.68 -8.14 -12.78
C THR A 123 3.61 -6.62 -12.83
N ASN A 124 2.44 -6.08 -13.17
CA ASN A 124 2.19 -4.64 -13.10
C ASN A 124 2.24 -4.07 -11.66
N LEU A 125 2.32 -4.92 -10.62
CA LEU A 125 2.48 -4.50 -9.24
C LEU A 125 3.91 -4.05 -8.89
N ALA A 126 4.90 -4.29 -9.75
CA ALA A 126 6.28 -3.83 -9.52
C ALA A 126 6.39 -2.30 -9.39
N LYS A 127 5.45 -1.56 -10.00
CA LYS A 127 5.37 -0.09 -9.92
C LYS A 127 4.42 0.41 -8.83
N VAL A 128 3.79 -0.49 -8.07
CA VAL A 128 2.74 -0.16 -7.10
C VAL A 128 3.34 0.00 -5.71
N TRP A 129 3.12 1.17 -5.12
CA TRP A 129 3.40 1.46 -3.72
C TRP A 129 2.11 1.33 -2.92
N THR A 130 2.03 0.36 -2.03
CA THR A 130 0.85 0.13 -1.20
C THR A 130 1.23 -0.19 0.24
N VAL A 131 0.48 0.37 1.18
CA VAL A 131 0.53 0.02 2.60
C VAL A 131 -0.89 0.01 3.13
N ILE A 132 -1.37 -1.18 3.50
CA ILE A 132 -2.76 -1.40 3.95
C ILE A 132 -2.74 -2.12 5.29
N THR A 133 -3.57 -1.65 6.22
CA THR A 133 -3.82 -2.32 7.50
C THR A 133 -5.31 -2.39 7.80
N ARG A 134 -5.70 -2.98 8.92
CA ARG A 134 -7.08 -3.05 9.39
C ARG A 134 -7.34 -1.96 10.42
N GLY A 135 -8.36 -1.15 10.19
CA GLY A 135 -8.93 -0.23 11.17
C GLY A 135 -10.23 -0.78 11.79
N PRO A 136 -10.88 -0.01 12.68
CA PRO A 136 -12.11 -0.43 13.36
C PRO A 136 -13.27 -0.75 12.39
N TYR A 137 -13.29 -0.11 11.22
CA TYR A 137 -14.37 -0.27 10.22
C TYR A 137 -13.97 -1.13 9.00
N GLY A 138 -12.81 -1.78 9.05
CA GLY A 138 -12.26 -2.60 7.96
C GLY A 138 -10.91 -2.10 7.45
N PRO A 139 -10.43 -2.61 6.30
CA PRO A 139 -9.13 -2.23 5.78
C PRO A 139 -9.10 -0.77 5.33
N PHE A 140 -7.96 -0.13 5.57
CA PHE A 140 -7.66 1.21 5.08
C PHE A 140 -6.18 1.30 4.70
N GLY A 141 -5.82 2.29 3.89
CA GLY A 141 -4.42 2.55 3.63
C GLY A 141 -4.14 3.39 2.40
N LEU A 142 -2.88 3.29 1.99
CA LEU A 142 -2.26 4.01 0.89
C LEU A 142 -2.12 3.07 -0.30
N ILE A 143 -2.55 3.51 -1.49
CA ILE A 143 -2.35 2.81 -2.76
C ILE A 143 -1.91 3.84 -3.81
N ALA A 144 -0.73 3.65 -4.38
CA ALA A 144 -0.18 4.52 -5.40
C ALA A 144 0.61 3.72 -6.44
N GLU A 145 0.84 4.33 -7.59
CA GLU A 145 1.68 3.79 -8.65
C GLU A 145 2.64 4.86 -9.18
N GLU A 146 3.84 4.43 -9.55
CA GLU A 146 4.81 5.29 -10.21
C GLU A 146 4.35 5.56 -11.65
N PHE A 147 4.16 6.85 -11.98
CA PHE A 147 3.77 7.29 -13.33
C PHE A 147 4.89 8.02 -14.06
N GLU A 148 5.84 8.57 -13.31
CA GLU A 148 7.07 9.23 -13.77
C GLU A 148 8.20 8.91 -12.77
N ASP A 149 9.46 9.06 -13.16
CA ASP A 149 10.61 8.66 -12.34
C ASP A 149 10.57 9.29 -10.93
N GLY A 150 10.35 8.47 -9.91
CA GLY A 150 10.26 8.89 -8.52
C GLY A 150 8.96 9.63 -8.14
N MET A 151 8.00 9.72 -9.06
CA MET A 151 6.72 10.42 -8.89
C MET A 151 5.55 9.44 -8.97
N PHE A 152 4.66 9.54 -7.98
CA PHE A 152 3.60 8.58 -7.73
C PHE A 152 2.25 9.27 -7.74
N ARG A 153 1.26 8.64 -8.35
CA ARG A 153 -0.15 9.04 -8.28
C ARG A 153 -0.92 7.97 -7.54
N GLY A 154 -1.85 8.37 -6.71
CA GLY A 154 -2.59 7.42 -5.91
C GLY A 154 -3.52 8.09 -4.93
N PHE A 155 -3.89 7.33 -3.92
CA PHE A 155 -4.81 7.79 -2.91
C PHE A 155 -4.59 7.13 -1.54
N PHE A 156 -5.05 7.83 -0.53
CA PHE A 156 -5.35 7.26 0.79
C PHE A 156 -6.85 7.04 0.90
N THR A 157 -7.27 5.94 1.50
CA THR A 157 -8.69 5.64 1.67
C THR A 157 -8.97 4.93 2.98
N LEU A 158 -10.01 5.36 3.67
CA LEU A 158 -10.71 4.64 4.74
C LEU A 158 -11.85 3.77 4.23
N ASN A 159 -12.22 3.87 2.94
CA ASN A 159 -13.34 3.11 2.41
C ASN A 159 -12.94 1.63 2.26
N PRO A 160 -13.50 0.72 3.09
CA PRO A 160 -13.06 -0.66 3.11
C PRO A 160 -13.40 -1.40 1.81
N ASN A 161 -14.40 -0.95 1.05
CA ASN A 161 -14.75 -1.56 -0.23
C ASN A 161 -13.66 -1.31 -1.28
N VAL A 162 -13.06 -0.11 -1.28
CA VAL A 162 -11.95 0.26 -2.16
C VAL A 162 -10.71 -0.58 -1.81
N CYS A 163 -10.36 -0.66 -0.53
CA CYS A 163 -9.24 -1.50 -0.09
C CYS A 163 -9.47 -2.98 -0.38
N ARG A 164 -10.67 -3.52 -0.13
CA ARG A 164 -10.99 -4.93 -0.44
C ARG A 164 -10.88 -5.23 -1.93
N TYR A 165 -11.33 -4.31 -2.78
CA TYR A 165 -11.17 -4.44 -4.23
C TYR A 165 -9.69 -4.47 -4.62
N ALA A 166 -8.90 -3.51 -4.15
CA ALA A 166 -7.47 -3.46 -4.41
C ALA A 166 -6.75 -4.74 -3.94
N LEU A 167 -7.02 -5.19 -2.71
CA LEU A 167 -6.49 -6.45 -2.17
C LEU A 167 -6.90 -7.66 -3.01
N LYS A 168 -8.14 -7.71 -3.50
CA LYS A 168 -8.63 -8.79 -4.38
C LYS A 168 -7.88 -8.81 -5.71
N VAL A 169 -7.70 -7.64 -6.34
CA VAL A 169 -6.95 -7.53 -7.61
C VAL A 169 -5.49 -7.92 -7.41
N MET A 170 -4.83 -7.38 -6.38
CA MET A 170 -3.44 -7.75 -6.04
C MET A 170 -3.30 -9.25 -5.75
N GLY A 171 -4.23 -9.82 -4.98
CA GLY A 171 -4.24 -11.22 -4.61
C GLY A 171 -4.37 -12.12 -5.83
N LYS A 172 -5.27 -11.79 -6.77
CA LYS A 172 -5.41 -12.49 -8.05
C LYS A 172 -4.11 -12.44 -8.87
N THR A 173 -3.47 -11.29 -8.96
CA THR A 173 -2.19 -11.13 -9.68
C THR A 173 -1.05 -11.94 -9.06
N LEU A 174 -1.02 -12.08 -7.74
CA LEU A 174 0.05 -12.74 -6.99
C LEU A 174 -0.23 -14.21 -6.65
N GLY A 175 -1.42 -14.73 -7.01
CA GLY A 175 -1.85 -16.07 -6.58
C GLY A 175 -2.00 -16.19 -5.06
N ALA A 176 -2.36 -15.10 -4.38
CA ALA A 176 -2.40 -15.00 -2.92
C ALA A 176 -3.78 -14.52 -2.42
N LYS A 177 -4.10 -14.86 -1.17
CA LYS A 177 -5.27 -14.34 -0.46
C LYS A 177 -4.83 -13.51 0.74
N PHE A 178 -5.21 -12.24 0.74
CA PHE A 178 -4.99 -11.35 1.88
C PHE A 178 -6.18 -11.44 2.84
N THR A 179 -5.91 -11.65 4.13
CA THR A 179 -6.95 -11.78 5.17
C THR A 179 -7.11 -10.50 5.99
N ILE A 180 -6.79 -9.34 5.40
CA ILE A 180 -7.07 -8.02 5.98
C ILE A 180 -8.54 -7.70 5.70
N GLN A 181 -9.43 -7.95 6.66
CA GLN A 181 -10.89 -7.80 6.53
C GLN A 181 -11.48 -6.71 7.42
#